data_AF-A0A9E2RIZ2-F1
#
_entry.id   AF-A0A9E2RIZ2-F1
#
_cell.length_a   1.000
_cell.length_b   1.000
_cell.length_c   1.000
_cell.angle_alpha   90.00
_cell.angle_beta   90.00
_cell.angle_gamma   90.00
#
_symmetry.space_group_name_H-M   'P 1'
#
loop_
_entity.id
_entity.type
_entity.pdbx_description
1 polymer ?
#
loop_
_entity_poly.entity_id
_entity_poly.type
_entity_poly.pdbx_seq_one_letter_code
_entity_poly.pdbx_strand_id
1 'polypeptide(L)' 'MRRAEATAEVFMTAFESLPKSDRGVILQRLFANPALKEDLIDVATWYERHAERAIPYRRVHERLKKVGRL' A
#
# COMPACT_ATOMS: atom_id res chain seq x y z
N MET A 1 -8.28 -14.96 15.22
CA MET A 1 -7.12 -14.27 14.60
C MET A 1 -6.22 -15.28 13.94
N ARG A 2 -5.81 -15.02 12.69
CA ARG A 2 -4.74 -15.79 12.05
C ARG A 2 -3.42 -15.45 12.74
N ARG A 3 -2.51 -16.42 12.91
CA ARG A 3 -1.20 -16.23 13.57
C ARG A 3 -0.42 -15.00 13.04
N ALA A 4 -0.55 -14.72 11.75
CA ALA A 4 0.06 -13.56 11.10
C ALA A 4 -0.48 -12.21 11.62
N GLU A 5 -1.80 -12.11 11.89
CA GLU A 5 -2.43 -10.88 12.40
C GLU A 5 -1.91 -10.55 13.81
N ALA A 6 -1.87 -11.55 14.70
CA ALA A 6 -1.31 -11.38 16.04
C ALA A 6 0.18 -11.02 16.01
N THR A 7 0.93 -11.59 15.07
CA THR A 7 2.35 -11.27 14.89
C THR A 7 2.51 -9.81 14.43
N ALA A 8 1.70 -9.36 13.47
CA ALA A 8 1.72 -7.99 12.99
C ALA A 8 1.36 -6.97 14.09
N GLU A 9 0.37 -7.27 14.93
CA GLU A 9 -0.06 -6.41 16.03
C GLU A 9 1.05 -6.19 17.06
N VAL A 10 1.84 -7.23 17.37
CA VAL A 10 3.01 -7.12 18.26
C VAL A 10 4.06 -6.17 17.66
N PHE A 11 4.39 -6.33 16.37
CA PHE A 11 5.37 -5.46 15.71
C PHE A 11 4.87 -4.01 15.60
N MET A 12 3.59 -3.81 15.33
CA MET A 12 3.00 -2.47 15.27
C MET A 12 3.01 -1.79 16.63
N THR A 13 2.61 -2.50 17.69
CA THR A 13 2.67 -1.97 19.06
C THR A 13 4.10 -1.59 19.45
N ALA A 14 5.07 -2.45 19.14
CA ALA A 14 6.47 -2.16 19.38
C ALA A 14 6.94 -0.92 18.62
N PHE A 15 6.61 -0.80 17.32
CA PHE A 15 6.96 0.35 16.50
C PHE A 15 6.32 1.65 17.01
N GLU A 16 5.04 1.63 17.39
CA GLU A 16 4.31 2.80 17.86
C GLU A 16 4.79 3.29 19.23
N SER A 17 5.30 2.39 20.06
CA SER A 17 5.88 2.72 21.37
C SER A 17 7.22 3.47 21.28
N LEU A 18 7.87 3.46 20.12
CA LEU A 18 9.18 4.07 19.94
C LEU A 18 9.13 5.61 19.90
N PRO A 19 10.20 6.28 20.37
CA PRO A 19 10.39 7.70 20.12
C PRO A 19 10.37 8.03 18.63
N LYS A 20 9.99 9.26 18.29
CA LYS A 20 9.89 9.71 16.88
C LYS A 20 11.21 9.57 16.12
N SER A 21 12.36 9.78 16.78
CA SER A 21 13.70 9.58 16.19
C SER A 21 13.88 8.16 15.67
N ASP A 22 13.50 7.18 16.48
CA ASP A 22 13.79 5.77 16.25
C ASP A 22 12.83 5.20 15.20
N ARG A 23 11.56 5.66 15.21
CA ARG A 23 10.62 5.43 14.10
C ARG A 23 11.18 5.94 12.78
N GLY A 24 11.81 7.12 12.78
CA GLY A 24 12.46 7.68 11.61
C GLY A 24 13.57 6.78 11.03
N VAL A 25 14.40 6.21 11.90
CA VAL A 25 15.46 5.26 11.49
C VAL A 25 14.87 3.99 10.87
N ILE A 26 13.80 3.45 11.45
CA ILE A 26 13.12 2.26 10.90
C ILE A 26 12.54 2.57 9.52
N LEU A 27 11.83 3.70 9.37
CA LEU A 27 11.28 4.12 8.08
C LEU A 27 12.37 4.28 7.04
N GLN A 28 13.49 4.94 7.37
CA GLN A 28 14.63 5.07 6.46
C GLN A 28 15.15 3.70 5.98
N ARG A 29 15.24 2.70 6.87
CA ARG A 29 15.68 1.35 6.50
C ARG A 29 14.67 0.63 5.61
N LEU A 30 13.37 0.80 5.86
CA LEU A 30 12.31 0.24 5.00
C LEU A 30 12.39 0.83 3.59
N PHE A 31 12.52 2.15 3.47
CA PHE A 31 12.61 2.84 2.18
C PHE A 31 13.95 2.65 1.47
N ALA A 32 15.04 2.36 2.19
CA ALA A 32 16.35 2.05 1.60
C ALA A 32 16.38 0.66 0.92
N ASN A 33 15.47 -0.25 1.30
CA ASN A 33 15.31 -1.53 0.61
C ASN A 33 14.36 -1.33 -0.59
N PRO A 34 14.82 -1.53 -1.84
CA PRO A 34 14.00 -1.31 -3.02
C PRO A 34 12.72 -2.17 -3.04
N ALA A 35 12.79 -3.44 -2.64
CA ALA A 35 11.63 -4.32 -2.66
C ALA A 35 10.55 -3.86 -1.66
N LEU A 36 10.96 -3.58 -0.42
CA LEU A 36 10.02 -3.11 0.62
C LEU A 36 9.45 -1.73 0.31
N LYS A 37 10.24 -0.86 -0.32
CA LYS A 37 9.76 0.44 -0.79
C LYS A 37 8.64 0.28 -1.81
N GLU A 38 8.83 -0.55 -2.83
CA GLU A 38 7.79 -0.77 -3.85
C GLU A 38 6.54 -1.40 -3.21
N ASP A 39 6.70 -2.41 -2.34
CA ASP A 39 5.57 -3.02 -1.62
C ASP A 39 4.76 -1.98 -0.83
N LEU A 40 5.44 -1.06 -0.12
CA LEU A 40 4.78 0.00 0.64
C LEU A 40 4.02 0.98 -0.27
N ILE A 41 4.60 1.35 -1.42
CA ILE A 41 3.96 2.23 -2.40
C ILE A 41 2.72 1.55 -3.00
N ASP A 42 2.82 0.27 -3.35
CA ASP A 42 1.72 -0.49 -3.92
C ASP A 42 0.56 -0.62 -2.93
N VAL A 43 0.86 -0.96 -1.67
CA VAL A 43 -0.15 -1.05 -0.61
C VAL A 43 -0.81 0.30 -0.34
N ALA A 44 -0.01 1.38 -0.24
CA ALA A 44 -0.55 2.73 -0.05
C ALA A 44 -1.46 3.15 -1.21
N THR A 45 -1.01 2.93 -2.45
CA THR A 45 -1.79 3.19 -3.66
C THR A 45 -3.07 2.37 -3.68
N TRP A 46 -3.01 1.11 -3.26
CA TRP A 46 -4.20 0.28 -3.14
C TRP A 46 -5.20 0.86 -2.15
N TYR A 47 -4.77 1.28 -0.95
CA TYR A 47 -5.67 1.89 0.05
C TYR A 47 -6.33 3.16 -0.46
N GLU A 48 -5.58 4.04 -1.13
CA GLU A 48 -6.11 5.27 -1.73
C GLU A 48 -7.18 4.95 -2.77
N ARG A 49 -6.91 3.95 -3.62
CA ARG A 49 -7.78 3.56 -4.72
C ARG A 49 -8.90 2.62 -4.32
N HIS A 50 -8.82 1.98 -3.16
CA HIS A 50 -9.86 1.06 -2.67
C HIS A 50 -11.19 1.79 -2.44
N ALA A 51 -11.12 3.09 -2.11
CA ALA A 51 -12.28 3.95 -1.98
C ALA A 51 -12.83 4.47 -3.33
N GLU A 52 -12.11 4.30 -4.44
CA GLU A 52 -12.57 4.71 -5.75
C GLU A 52 -13.75 3.83 -6.22
N ARG A 53 -14.75 4.46 -6.84
CA ARG A 53 -15.81 3.68 -7.51
C ARG A 53 -15.19 2.88 -8.64
N ALA A 54 -15.28 1.56 -8.53
CA ALA A 54 -14.90 0.65 -9.60
C ALA A 54 -15.67 1.03 -10.89
N ILE A 55 -14.92 1.27 -11.97
CA ILE A 55 -15.50 1.51 -13.29
C ILE A 55 -15.68 0.15 -13.95
N PRO A 56 -16.91 -0.25 -14.35
CA PRO A 56 -17.13 -1.51 -15.04
C PRO A 56 -16.27 -1.60 -16.30
N TYR A 57 -15.62 -2.75 -16.51
CA TYR A 57 -14.71 -2.97 -17.64
C TYR A 57 -15.32 -2.57 -18.99
N ARG A 58 -16.61 -2.86 -19.21
CA ARG A 58 -17.34 -2.47 -20.42
C ARG A 58 -17.24 -0.96 -20.72
N ARG A 59 -17.41 -0.11 -19.71
CA ARG A 59 -17.32 1.35 -19.87
C ARG A 59 -15.89 1.79 -20.22
N VAL A 60 -14.89 1.17 -19.62
CA VAL A 60 -13.47 1.43 -19.94
C VAL A 60 -13.18 1.03 -21.39
N HIS A 61 -13.60 -0.16 -21.80
CA HIS A 61 -13.41 -0.69 -23.14
C HIS A 61 -14.10 0.17 -24.22
N GLU A 62 -15.35 0.56 -24.01
CA GLU A 62 -16.08 1.46 -24.91
C GLU A 62 -15.39 2.84 -25.03
N ARG A 63 -14.89 3.39 -23.91
CA ARG A 63 -14.12 4.65 -23.93
C ARG A 63 -12.85 4.50 -24.75
N LEU A 64 -12.07 3.44 -24.52
CA LEU A 64 -10.80 3.19 -25.19
C LEU A 64 -10.97 3.02 -26.70
N LYS A 65 -12.03 2.33 -27.16
CA LYS A 65 -12.40 2.26 -28.59
C LYS A 65 -12.72 3.64 -29.17
N LYS A 66 -13.48 4.47 -28.45
CA LYS A 66 -13.83 5.83 -28.92
C LYS A 66 -12.62 6.76 -29.07
N VAL A 67 -11.58 6.58 -28.24
CA VAL A 67 -10.36 7.42 -28.28
C VAL A 67 -9.23 6.81 -29.12
N GLY A 68 -9.48 5.72 -29.85
CA GLY A 68 -8.49 5.09 -30.75
C GLY A 68 -7.29 4.48 -30.02
N ARG A 69 -7.46 4.07 -28.75
CA ARG A 69 -6.41 3.41 -27.94
C ARG A 69 -6.62 1.90 -27.81
N LEU A 70 -7.54 1.35 -28.60
CA LEU A 70 -7.89 -0.06 -28.73
C LEU A 70 -8.09 -0.37 -30.21
#